data_AF-A0A9X8E967-F1
#
_entry.id   AF-A0A9X8E967-F1
#
_cell.length_a   1.000
_cell.length_b   1.000
_cell.length_c   1.000
_cell.angle_alpha   90.00
_cell.angle_beta   90.00
_cell.angle_gamma   90.00
#
_symmetry.space_group_name_H-M   'P 1'
#
loop_
_entity.id
_entity.type
_entity.pdbx_description
1 polymer ?
#
loop_
_entity_poly.entity_id
_entity_poly.type
_entity_poly.pdbx_seq_one_letter_code
_entity_poly.pdbx_strand_id
1 'polypeptide(L)'
;MRIEILELKNRKADLNSQVQDLKARLHSADTLAERKSDECKRLSSKLESLETAWDSTRSQNSRIQKEIRSVAEVADINRELSEKSKHRIASLENEVDALQLKLKTRERTIDLRTDNVDVRTELNVLKKDFSELQAINKDLRRLSSDHNKHDKDTEHALLRREVEDEMDVLKKPRVCKHCHESFTLEKNNAQSCTFHPGRYLPRQYPLEGYSWSCCCKRDISSRPCKFAGRHVERETL
;
A
#
# COMPACT_ATOMS: atom_id res chain seq x y z
N MET A 1 114.19 94.60 70.68
CA MET A 1 113.14 94.20 71.65
C MET A 1 111.74 94.72 71.32
N ARG A 2 111.45 96.04 71.24
CA ARG A 2 110.06 96.52 71.07
C ARG A 2 109.40 96.15 69.71
N ILE A 3 110.16 96.15 68.62
CA ILE A 3 109.69 95.83 67.27
C ILE A 3 109.33 94.35 67.15
N GLU A 4 110.23 93.47 67.58
CA GLU A 4 110.02 92.01 67.61
C GLU A 4 108.79 91.60 68.43
N ILE A 5 108.54 92.27 69.56
CA ILE A 5 107.30 92.06 70.35
C ILE A 5 106.04 92.45 69.56
N LEU A 6 106.09 93.50 68.73
CA LEU A 6 104.95 93.92 67.89
C LEU A 6 104.72 92.94 66.74
N GLU A 7 105.78 92.46 66.09
CA GLU A 7 105.70 91.45 65.03
C GLU A 7 105.11 90.13 65.54
N LEU A 8 105.55 89.67 66.72
CA LEU A 8 104.98 88.50 67.37
C LEU A 8 103.50 88.68 67.75
N LYS A 9 103.10 89.89 68.17
CA LYS A 9 101.69 90.22 68.44
C LYS A 9 100.84 90.19 67.18
N ASN A 10 101.32 90.75 66.08
CA ASN A 10 100.63 90.72 64.79
C ASN A 10 100.52 89.28 64.27
N ARG A 11 101.60 88.51 64.33
CA ARG A 11 101.58 87.10 63.93
C ARG A 11 100.61 86.27 64.77
N LYS A 12 100.52 86.53 66.08
CA LYS A 12 99.52 85.90 66.96
C LYS A 12 98.10 86.28 66.55
N ALA A 13 97.84 87.54 66.19
CA ALA A 13 96.53 87.99 65.72
C ALA A 13 96.14 87.31 64.40
N ASP A 14 97.06 87.19 63.44
CA ASP A 14 96.83 86.51 62.16
C ASP A 14 96.54 85.02 62.35
N LEU A 15 97.35 84.34 63.18
CA LEU A 15 97.14 82.93 63.51
C LEU A 15 95.79 82.72 64.21
N ASN A 16 95.40 83.61 65.12
CA ASN A 16 94.08 83.55 65.76
C ASN A 16 92.95 83.72 64.73
N SER A 17 93.10 84.62 63.77
CA SER A 17 92.13 84.80 62.68
C SER A 17 92.00 83.53 61.82
N GLN A 18 93.14 82.94 61.43
CA GLN A 18 93.16 81.68 60.67
C GLN A 18 92.51 80.52 61.45
N VAL A 19 92.74 80.43 62.76
CA VAL A 19 92.10 79.42 63.62
C VAL A 19 90.58 79.61 63.66
N GLN A 20 90.08 80.84 63.71
CA GLN A 20 88.64 81.10 63.68
C GLN A 20 88.02 80.76 62.32
N ASP A 21 88.68 81.09 61.20
CA ASP A 21 88.23 80.69 59.86
C ASP A 21 88.18 79.16 59.71
N LEU A 22 89.23 78.45 60.14
CA LEU A 22 89.26 76.99 60.10
C LEU A 22 88.15 76.36 60.94
N LYS A 23 87.83 76.93 62.11
CA LYS A 23 86.69 76.47 62.93
C LYS A 23 85.36 76.65 62.22
N ALA A 24 85.15 77.80 61.56
CA ALA A 24 83.92 78.06 60.80
C ALA A 24 83.77 77.12 59.60
N ARG A 25 84.88 76.85 58.89
CA ARG A 25 84.92 75.89 57.79
C ARG A 25 84.67 74.46 58.26
N LEU A 26 85.26 74.06 59.39
CA LEU A 26 85.01 72.74 59.99
C LEU A 26 83.54 72.58 60.33
N HIS A 27 82.94 73.57 61.01
CA HIS A 27 81.52 73.54 61.35
C HIS A 27 80.62 73.45 60.11
N SER A 28 80.97 74.17 59.04
CA SER A 28 80.24 74.10 57.77
C SER A 28 80.37 72.73 57.08
N ALA A 29 81.54 72.09 57.16
CA ALA A 29 81.76 70.76 56.64
C ALA A 29 80.99 69.70 57.43
N ASP A 30 80.96 69.79 58.77
CA ASP A 30 80.22 68.89 59.64
C ASP A 30 78.71 68.96 59.35
N THR A 31 78.15 70.17 59.27
CA THR A 31 76.73 70.36 58.94
C THR A 31 76.36 69.85 57.55
N LEU A 32 77.27 69.97 56.57
CA LEU A 32 77.06 69.39 55.24
C LEU A 32 77.12 67.86 55.27
N ALA A 33 78.05 67.29 56.01
CA ALA A 33 78.19 65.85 56.18
C ALA A 33 76.95 65.23 56.85
N GLU A 34 76.41 65.88 57.88
CA GLU A 34 75.15 65.48 58.53
C GLU A 34 73.98 65.48 57.54
N ARG A 35 73.81 66.58 56.78
CA ARG A 35 72.75 66.67 55.75
C ARG A 35 72.87 65.57 54.70
N LYS A 36 74.09 65.24 54.26
CA LYS A 36 74.34 64.17 53.29
C LYS A 36 74.09 62.79 53.88
N SER A 37 74.47 62.56 55.13
CA SER A 37 74.13 61.34 55.86
C SER A 37 72.62 61.13 55.94
N ASP A 38 71.85 62.19 56.25
CA ASP A 38 70.38 62.09 56.32
C ASP A 38 69.74 61.90 54.94
N GLU A 39 70.28 62.53 53.90
CA GLU A 39 69.87 62.29 52.51
C GLU A 39 70.10 60.83 52.11
N CYS A 40 71.26 60.25 52.43
CA CYS A 40 71.55 58.83 52.19
C CYS A 40 70.55 57.91 52.90
N LYS A 41 70.24 58.16 54.18
CA LYS A 41 69.24 57.36 54.91
C LYS A 41 67.87 57.39 54.23
N ARG A 42 67.40 58.57 53.81
CA ARG A 42 66.11 58.72 53.12
C ARG A 42 66.09 57.98 51.78
N LEU A 43 67.18 58.07 51.02
CA LEU A 43 67.28 57.36 49.74
C LEU A 43 67.31 55.85 49.93
N SER A 44 68.01 55.34 50.95
CA SER A 44 68.01 53.91 51.29
C SER A 44 66.61 53.41 51.65
N SER A 45 65.87 54.13 52.50
CA SER A 45 64.48 53.76 52.83
C SER A 45 63.56 53.81 51.60
N LYS A 46 63.77 54.77 50.69
CA LYS A 46 63.01 54.85 49.45
C LYS A 46 63.32 53.67 48.51
N LEU A 47 64.58 53.26 48.43
CA LEU A 47 64.99 52.11 47.62
C LEU A 47 64.34 50.82 48.14
N GLU A 48 64.40 50.57 49.44
CA GLU A 48 63.77 49.40 50.07
C GLU A 48 62.25 49.37 49.84
N SER A 49 61.58 50.53 49.94
CA SER A 49 60.16 50.64 49.60
C SER A 49 59.87 50.35 48.12
N LEU A 50 60.78 50.68 47.21
CA LEU A 50 60.61 50.40 45.78
C LEU A 50 60.85 48.93 45.46
N GLU A 51 61.85 48.30 46.09
CA GLU A 51 62.13 46.87 45.94
C GLU A 51 60.94 46.01 46.40
N THR A 52 60.39 46.34 47.57
CA THR A 52 59.19 45.65 48.09
C THR A 52 57.96 45.83 47.18
N ALA A 53 57.75 47.03 46.65
CA ALA A 53 56.66 47.30 45.69
C ALA A 53 56.86 46.54 44.37
N TRP A 54 58.10 46.45 43.89
CA TRP A 54 58.46 45.70 42.69
C TRP A 54 58.17 44.21 42.84
N ASP A 55 58.62 43.60 43.95
CA ASP A 55 58.41 42.18 44.22
C ASP A 55 56.92 41.84 44.35
N SER A 56 56.15 42.70 45.02
CA SER A 56 54.69 42.57 45.12
C SER A 56 54.03 42.59 43.73
N THR A 57 54.40 43.56 42.90
CA THR A 57 53.88 43.70 41.53
C THR A 57 54.26 42.50 40.65
N ARG A 58 55.50 42.03 40.76
CA ARG A 58 55.97 40.83 40.06
C ARG A 58 55.19 39.58 40.46
N SER A 59 54.92 39.41 41.75
CA SER A 59 54.10 38.33 42.28
C SER A 59 52.67 38.39 41.76
N GLN A 60 52.05 39.59 41.77
CA GLN A 60 50.72 39.80 41.22
C GLN A 60 50.66 39.49 39.72
N ASN A 61 51.65 39.92 38.94
CA ASN A 61 51.74 39.59 37.52
C ASN A 61 51.83 38.07 37.28
N SER A 62 52.57 37.34 38.11
CA SER A 62 52.64 35.87 38.01
C SER A 62 51.28 35.21 38.29
N ARG A 63 50.49 35.73 39.23
CA ARG A 63 49.13 35.25 39.51
C ARG A 63 48.19 35.53 38.34
N ILE A 64 48.18 36.77 37.83
CA ILE A 64 47.36 37.16 36.68
C ILE A 64 47.68 36.29 35.46
N GLN A 65 48.96 35.99 35.19
CA GLN A 65 49.33 35.09 34.08
C GLN A 65 48.79 33.67 34.26
N LYS A 66 48.65 33.16 35.49
CA LYS A 66 48.03 31.86 35.74
C LYS A 66 46.52 31.92 35.49
N GLU A 67 45.86 32.98 35.92
CA GLU A 67 44.43 33.20 35.67
C GLU A 67 44.14 33.32 34.17
N ILE A 68 44.95 34.06 33.41
CA ILE A 68 44.81 34.13 31.94
C ILE A 68 44.90 32.75 31.28
N ARG A 69 45.83 31.89 31.73
CA ARG A 69 45.91 30.50 31.23
C ARG A 69 44.63 29.72 31.52
N SER A 70 44.04 29.86 32.70
CA SER A 70 42.76 29.20 33.02
C SER A 70 41.61 29.68 32.13
N VAL A 71 41.61 30.95 31.70
CA VAL A 71 40.63 31.46 30.73
C VAL A 71 40.81 30.82 29.35
N ALA A 72 42.05 30.52 28.95
CA ALA A 72 42.29 29.77 27.71
C ALA A 72 41.71 28.34 27.78
N GLU A 73 41.79 27.68 28.93
CA GLU A 73 41.15 26.37 29.16
C GLU A 73 39.62 26.45 29.00
N VAL A 74 38.99 27.57 29.40
CA VAL A 74 37.55 27.80 29.17
C VAL A 74 37.22 27.89 27.67
N ALA A 75 38.10 28.50 26.86
CA ALA A 75 37.92 28.56 25.42
C ALA A 75 37.98 27.16 24.78
N ASP A 76 38.89 26.29 25.24
CA ASP A 76 38.99 24.91 24.80
C ASP A 76 37.77 24.08 25.18
N ILE A 77 37.28 24.22 26.43
CA ILE A 77 36.04 23.57 26.89
C ILE A 77 34.85 24.01 26.02
N ASN A 78 34.74 25.30 25.71
CA ASN A 78 33.67 25.82 24.85
C ASN A 78 33.75 25.25 23.43
N ARG A 79 34.96 25.09 22.88
CA ARG A 79 35.16 24.44 21.58
C ARG A 79 34.70 22.99 21.61
N GLU A 80 35.13 22.23 22.62
CA GLU A 80 34.73 20.82 22.79
C GLU A 80 33.22 20.67 22.96
N LEU A 81 32.58 21.54 23.75
CA LEU A 81 31.13 21.56 23.94
C LEU A 81 30.41 21.86 22.63
N SER A 82 30.90 22.83 21.84
CA SER A 82 30.35 23.16 20.53
C SER A 82 30.46 21.98 19.57
N GLU A 83 31.61 21.31 19.52
CA GLU A 83 31.82 20.12 18.70
C GLU A 83 30.88 18.98 19.13
N LYS A 84 30.78 18.66 20.43
CA LYS A 84 29.85 17.64 20.93
C LYS A 84 28.39 17.96 20.60
N SER A 85 27.98 19.21 20.76
CA SER A 85 26.63 19.67 20.43
C SER A 85 26.32 19.46 18.94
N LYS A 86 27.25 19.85 18.05
CA LYS A 86 27.10 19.62 16.59
C LYS A 86 26.94 18.15 16.25
N HIS A 87 27.76 17.27 16.82
CA HIS A 87 27.65 15.82 16.60
C HIS A 87 26.32 15.27 17.12
N ARG A 88 25.84 15.75 18.28
CA ARG A 88 24.55 15.33 18.83
C ARG A 88 23.38 15.78 17.96
N ILE A 89 23.43 17.01 17.44
CA ILE A 89 22.42 17.52 16.50
C ILE A 89 22.37 16.65 15.25
N ALA A 90 23.51 16.41 14.60
CA ALA A 90 23.56 15.57 13.39
C ALA A 90 23.06 14.13 13.64
N SER A 91 23.36 13.55 14.80
CA SER A 91 22.83 12.23 15.18
C SER A 91 21.31 12.24 15.30
N LEU A 92 20.74 13.27 15.92
CA LEU A 92 19.29 13.39 16.09
C LEU A 92 18.57 13.66 14.76
N GLU A 93 19.16 14.47 13.88
CA GLU A 93 18.65 14.70 12.52
C GLU A 93 18.56 13.37 11.74
N ASN A 94 19.62 12.55 11.80
CA ASN A 94 19.61 11.21 11.17
C ASN A 94 18.54 10.28 11.78
N GLU A 95 18.33 10.32 13.10
CA GLU A 95 17.27 9.56 13.76
C GLU A 95 15.88 10.01 13.31
N VAL A 96 15.66 11.32 13.17
CA VAL A 96 14.40 11.90 12.68
C VAL A 96 14.12 11.46 11.25
N ASP A 97 15.10 11.54 10.35
CA ASP A 97 14.95 11.11 8.96
C ASP A 97 14.60 9.61 8.86
N ALA A 98 15.26 8.78 9.68
CA ALA A 98 14.96 7.35 9.74
C ALA A 98 13.54 7.07 10.25
N LEU A 99 13.05 7.83 11.23
CA LEU A 99 11.69 7.72 11.74
C LEU A 99 10.64 8.19 10.71
N GLN A 100 10.91 9.28 9.99
CA GLN A 100 10.05 9.76 8.92
C GLN A 100 9.92 8.72 7.79
N LEU A 101 11.02 8.06 7.42
CA LEU A 101 10.98 6.99 6.43
C LEU A 101 10.10 5.81 6.90
N LYS A 102 10.26 5.39 8.16
CA LYS A 102 9.43 4.34 8.76
C LYS A 102 7.94 4.71 8.78
N LEU A 103 7.63 5.98 9.06
CA LEU A 103 6.25 6.48 9.05
C LEU A 103 5.64 6.36 7.64
N LYS A 104 6.34 6.85 6.61
CA LYS A 104 5.91 6.72 5.20
C LYS A 104 5.67 5.27 4.79
N THR A 105 6.52 4.34 5.24
CA THR A 105 6.32 2.91 4.97
C THR A 105 5.06 2.37 5.65
N ARG A 106 4.78 2.81 6.88
CA ARG A 106 3.55 2.42 7.59
C ARG A 106 2.29 2.96 6.91
N GLU A 107 2.31 4.22 6.46
CA GLU A 107 1.21 4.83 5.71
C GLU A 107 0.89 4.01 4.44
N ARG A 108 1.90 3.69 3.63
CA ARG A 108 1.73 2.80 2.47
C ARG A 108 1.15 1.43 2.82
N THR A 109 1.51 0.89 3.99
CA THR A 109 0.97 -0.40 4.46
C THR A 109 -0.51 -0.28 4.82
N ILE A 110 -0.95 0.87 5.34
CA ILE A 110 -2.36 1.15 5.62
C ILE A 110 -3.13 1.25 4.31
N ASP A 111 -2.62 1.98 3.32
CA ASP A 111 -3.24 2.10 2.00
C ASP A 111 -3.47 0.73 1.36
N LEU A 112 -2.44 -0.12 1.33
CA LEU A 112 -2.55 -1.49 0.82
C LEU A 112 -3.55 -2.37 1.59
N ARG A 113 -3.79 -2.09 2.88
CA ARG A 113 -4.81 -2.80 3.65
C ARG A 113 -6.21 -2.34 3.25
N THR A 114 -6.39 -1.05 3.02
CA THR A 114 -7.65 -0.47 2.51
C THR A 114 -7.96 -1.05 1.13
N ASP A 115 -7.00 -1.03 0.20
CA ASP A 115 -7.17 -1.61 -1.13
C ASP A 115 -7.57 -3.10 -1.07
N ASN A 116 -6.99 -3.86 -0.13
CA ASN A 116 -7.36 -5.25 0.09
C ASN A 116 -8.81 -5.43 0.59
N VAL A 117 -9.31 -4.50 1.40
CA VAL A 117 -10.72 -4.51 1.85
C VAL A 117 -11.64 -4.26 0.66
N ASP A 118 -11.31 -3.30 -0.18
CA ASP A 118 -12.11 -2.96 -1.37
C ASP A 118 -12.17 -4.14 -2.34
N VAL A 119 -11.01 -4.71 -2.69
CA VAL A 119 -10.91 -5.90 -3.56
C VAL A 119 -11.71 -7.09 -2.98
N ARG A 120 -11.66 -7.33 -1.66
CA ARG A 120 -12.47 -8.39 -1.03
C ARG A 120 -13.96 -8.12 -1.14
N THR A 121 -14.36 -6.86 -1.05
CA THR A 121 -15.76 -6.45 -1.15
C THR A 121 -16.27 -6.67 -2.57
N GLU A 122 -15.51 -6.24 -3.59
CA GLU A 122 -15.80 -6.50 -5.00
C GLU A 122 -15.88 -8.01 -5.30
N LEU A 123 -14.93 -8.79 -4.78
CA LEU A 123 -14.92 -10.24 -4.94
C LEU A 123 -16.18 -10.90 -4.35
N ASN A 124 -16.68 -10.40 -3.22
CA ASN A 124 -17.92 -10.90 -2.62
C ASN A 124 -19.16 -10.56 -3.46
N VAL A 125 -19.20 -9.35 -4.05
CA VAL A 125 -20.26 -8.97 -5.01
C VAL A 125 -20.23 -9.90 -6.22
N LEU A 126 -19.06 -10.08 -6.85
CA LEU A 126 -18.92 -10.96 -8.01
C LEU A 126 -19.30 -12.42 -7.70
N LYS A 127 -18.98 -12.92 -6.50
CA LYS A 127 -19.41 -14.26 -6.06
C LYS A 127 -20.93 -14.38 -5.96
N LYS A 128 -21.59 -13.33 -5.47
CA LYS A 128 -23.04 -13.28 -5.38
C LYS A 128 -23.67 -13.28 -6.79
N ASP A 129 -23.20 -12.39 -7.65
CA ASP A 129 -23.67 -12.29 -9.04
C ASP A 129 -23.47 -13.60 -9.80
N PHE A 130 -22.31 -14.26 -9.60
CA PHE A 130 -22.05 -15.57 -10.20
C PHE A 130 -23.03 -16.66 -9.71
N SER A 131 -23.37 -16.63 -8.42
CA SER A 131 -24.35 -17.57 -7.84
C SER A 131 -25.76 -17.32 -8.38
N GLU A 132 -26.15 -16.05 -8.53
CA GLU A 132 -27.42 -15.65 -9.14
C GLU A 132 -27.48 -16.07 -10.62
N LEU A 133 -26.41 -15.85 -11.38
CA LEU A 133 -26.31 -16.31 -12.77
C LEU A 133 -26.37 -17.84 -12.89
N GLN A 134 -25.75 -18.58 -11.97
CA GLN A 134 -25.90 -20.04 -11.93
C GLN A 134 -27.35 -20.47 -11.69
N ALA A 135 -28.06 -19.79 -10.80
CA ALA A 135 -29.48 -20.06 -10.54
C ALA A 135 -30.33 -19.78 -11.78
N ILE A 136 -30.15 -18.61 -12.41
CA ILE A 136 -30.83 -18.24 -13.66
C ILE A 136 -30.54 -19.27 -14.76
N ASN A 137 -29.28 -19.71 -14.92
CA ASN A 137 -28.92 -20.71 -15.92
C ASN A 137 -29.64 -22.04 -15.67
N LYS A 138 -29.74 -22.47 -14.40
CA LYS A 138 -30.46 -23.69 -14.01
C LYS A 138 -31.94 -23.59 -14.33
N ASP A 139 -32.57 -22.44 -14.05
CA ASP A 139 -33.98 -22.22 -14.34
C ASP A 139 -34.26 -22.14 -15.84
N LEU A 140 -33.39 -21.49 -16.63
CA LEU A 140 -33.46 -21.49 -18.09
C LEU A 140 -33.37 -22.90 -18.68
N ARG A 141 -32.48 -23.75 -18.16
CA ARG A 141 -32.38 -25.16 -18.59
C ARG A 141 -33.67 -25.93 -18.28
N ARG A 142 -34.31 -25.67 -17.12
CA ARG A 142 -35.60 -26.27 -16.77
C ARG A 142 -36.70 -25.81 -17.71
N LEU A 143 -36.86 -24.50 -17.89
CA LEU A 143 -37.85 -23.93 -18.81
C LEU A 143 -37.68 -24.45 -20.24
N SER A 144 -36.44 -24.55 -20.72
CA SER A 144 -36.16 -25.13 -22.04
C SER A 144 -36.57 -26.60 -22.12
N SER A 145 -36.30 -27.40 -21.08
CA SER A 145 -36.75 -28.79 -21.00
C SER A 145 -38.28 -28.92 -20.97
N ASP A 146 -38.94 -28.08 -20.18
CA ASP A 146 -40.41 -28.06 -20.06
C ASP A 146 -41.07 -27.64 -21.38
N HIS A 147 -40.51 -26.64 -22.06
CA HIS A 147 -40.96 -26.21 -23.39
C HIS A 147 -40.82 -27.33 -24.42
N ASN A 148 -39.65 -27.97 -24.50
CA ASN A 148 -39.42 -29.12 -25.39
C ASN A 148 -40.39 -30.28 -25.13
N LYS A 149 -40.77 -30.50 -23.87
CA LYS A 149 -41.78 -31.51 -23.51
C LYS A 149 -43.18 -31.08 -23.95
N HIS A 150 -43.56 -29.84 -23.68
CA HIS A 150 -44.84 -29.27 -24.09
C HIS A 150 -45.03 -29.33 -25.61
N ASP A 151 -43.99 -29.02 -26.39
CA ASP A 151 -44.04 -29.09 -27.86
C ASP A 151 -44.31 -30.52 -28.33
N LYS A 152 -43.63 -31.52 -27.76
CA LYS A 152 -43.88 -32.94 -28.05
C LYS A 152 -45.29 -33.39 -27.66
N ASP A 153 -45.76 -32.97 -26.49
CA ASP A 153 -47.11 -33.29 -26.01
C ASP A 153 -48.18 -32.66 -26.92
N THR A 154 -47.93 -31.45 -27.41
CA THR A 154 -48.79 -30.73 -28.36
C THR A 154 -48.80 -31.40 -29.72
N GLU A 155 -47.64 -31.77 -30.26
CA GLU A 155 -47.51 -32.53 -31.51
C GLU A 155 -48.27 -33.86 -31.42
N HIS A 156 -48.11 -34.60 -30.31
CA HIS A 156 -48.84 -35.84 -30.09
C HIS A 156 -50.37 -35.61 -29.95
N ALA A 157 -50.80 -34.51 -29.34
CA ALA A 157 -52.23 -34.18 -29.24
C ALA A 157 -52.83 -33.84 -30.61
N LEU A 158 -52.10 -33.09 -31.44
CA LEU A 158 -52.51 -32.79 -32.82
C LEU A 158 -52.60 -34.05 -33.66
N LEU A 159 -51.61 -34.95 -33.58
CA LEU A 159 -51.64 -36.24 -34.26
C LEU A 159 -52.84 -37.10 -33.82
N ARG A 160 -53.15 -37.14 -32.51
CA ARG A 160 -54.35 -37.85 -32.03
C ARG A 160 -55.63 -37.27 -32.61
N ARG A 161 -55.74 -35.94 -32.63
CA ARG A 161 -56.91 -35.26 -33.20
C ARG A 161 -57.05 -35.49 -34.69
N GLU A 162 -55.94 -35.47 -35.44
CA GLU A 162 -55.94 -35.78 -36.88
C GLU A 162 -56.39 -37.23 -37.13
N VAL A 163 -55.94 -38.18 -36.32
CA VAL A 163 -56.43 -39.57 -36.36
C VAL A 163 -57.92 -39.64 -36.02
N GLU A 164 -58.41 -38.90 -35.04
CA GLU A 164 -59.85 -38.82 -34.70
C GLU A 164 -60.67 -38.23 -35.84
N ASP A 165 -60.20 -37.15 -36.46
CA ASP A 165 -60.86 -36.51 -37.61
C ASP A 165 -60.93 -37.48 -38.81
N GLU A 166 -59.85 -38.22 -39.10
CA GLU A 166 -59.83 -39.28 -40.10
C GLU A 166 -60.80 -40.43 -39.75
N MET A 167 -60.85 -40.83 -38.48
CA MET A 167 -61.83 -41.83 -37.99
C MET A 167 -63.28 -41.34 -38.16
N ASP A 168 -63.55 -40.07 -37.94
CA ASP A 168 -64.89 -39.49 -38.12
C ASP A 168 -65.28 -39.38 -39.60
N VAL A 169 -64.33 -39.13 -40.50
CA VAL A 169 -64.55 -39.25 -41.96
C VAL A 169 -64.97 -40.68 -42.33
N LEU A 170 -64.40 -41.69 -41.67
CA LEU A 170 -64.80 -43.08 -41.88
C LEU A 170 -66.23 -43.38 -41.40
N LYS A 171 -66.67 -42.73 -40.31
CA LYS A 171 -67.99 -42.90 -39.69
C LYS A 171 -69.12 -42.11 -40.33
N LYS A 172 -68.81 -41.08 -41.14
CA LYS A 172 -69.84 -40.25 -41.80
C LYS A 172 -70.75 -41.11 -42.70
N PRO A 173 -72.08 -41.03 -42.53
CA PRO A 173 -73.03 -41.72 -43.38
C PRO A 173 -72.93 -41.24 -44.84
N ARG A 174 -72.84 -42.18 -45.77
CA ARG A 174 -72.79 -41.95 -47.21
C ARG A 174 -73.89 -42.75 -47.89
N VAL A 175 -74.37 -42.25 -49.03
CA VAL A 175 -75.45 -42.88 -49.78
C VAL A 175 -74.87 -43.61 -50.99
N CYS A 176 -75.25 -44.87 -51.18
CA CYS A 176 -74.82 -45.66 -52.33
C CYS A 176 -75.36 -45.09 -53.63
N LYS A 177 -74.51 -44.91 -54.65
CA LYS A 177 -74.94 -44.43 -55.97
C LYS A 177 -75.87 -45.38 -56.73
N HIS A 178 -75.95 -46.65 -56.34
CA HIS A 178 -76.70 -47.69 -57.07
C HIS A 178 -78.00 -48.11 -56.39
N CYS A 179 -78.07 -48.07 -55.05
CA CYS A 179 -79.26 -48.49 -54.31
C CYS A 179 -79.78 -47.46 -53.30
N HIS A 180 -79.14 -46.29 -53.20
CA HIS A 180 -79.50 -45.21 -52.28
C HIS A 180 -79.49 -45.59 -50.78
N GLU A 181 -78.93 -46.74 -50.43
CA GLU A 181 -78.83 -47.17 -49.04
C GLU A 181 -77.63 -46.51 -48.33
N SER A 182 -77.82 -46.16 -47.06
CA SER A 182 -76.82 -45.49 -46.24
C SER A 182 -75.75 -46.47 -45.74
N PHE A 183 -74.47 -46.11 -45.88
CA PHE A 183 -73.33 -46.89 -45.43
C PHE A 183 -72.18 -46.01 -44.93
N THR A 184 -71.23 -46.57 -44.17
CA THR A 184 -70.01 -45.90 -43.69
C THR A 184 -68.76 -46.51 -44.31
N LEU A 185 -67.65 -45.78 -44.31
CA LEU A 185 -66.38 -46.24 -44.87
C LEU A 185 -65.58 -47.12 -43.91
N GLU A 186 -65.98 -47.23 -42.64
CA GLU A 186 -65.37 -48.17 -41.69
C GLU A 186 -65.41 -49.62 -42.19
N LYS A 187 -66.40 -49.98 -43.00
CA LYS A 187 -66.64 -51.35 -43.48
C LYS A 187 -66.72 -51.46 -45.01
N ASN A 188 -66.56 -50.36 -45.74
CA ASN A 188 -66.76 -50.30 -47.20
C ASN A 188 -65.87 -49.22 -47.86
N ASN A 189 -65.71 -49.27 -49.20
CA ASN A 189 -64.91 -48.31 -49.94
C ASN A 189 -65.73 -47.06 -50.37
N ALA A 190 -65.04 -45.98 -50.74
CA ALA A 190 -65.65 -44.67 -51.05
C ALA A 190 -66.64 -44.66 -52.22
N GLN A 191 -66.78 -45.77 -52.95
CA GLN A 191 -67.58 -45.84 -54.15
C GLN A 191 -68.88 -46.64 -53.95
N SER A 192 -69.03 -47.46 -52.90
CA SER A 192 -70.17 -48.39 -52.83
C SER A 192 -70.47 -49.02 -51.46
N CYS A 193 -71.70 -49.53 -51.27
CA CYS A 193 -72.21 -50.01 -49.97
C CYS A 193 -71.98 -51.51 -49.74
N THR A 194 -72.36 -52.01 -48.56
CA THR A 194 -72.15 -53.39 -48.11
C THR A 194 -72.78 -54.46 -49.02
N PHE A 195 -73.76 -54.07 -49.83
CA PHE A 195 -74.48 -54.95 -50.76
C PHE A 195 -74.03 -54.79 -52.22
N HIS A 196 -73.32 -53.70 -52.54
CA HIS A 196 -72.75 -53.43 -53.85
C HIS A 196 -71.28 -53.12 -53.64
N PRO A 197 -70.36 -54.09 -53.58
CA PRO A 197 -68.95 -53.77 -53.40
C PRO A 197 -68.45 -53.04 -54.66
N GLY A 198 -67.85 -51.87 -54.45
CA GLY A 198 -67.36 -51.05 -55.55
C GLY A 198 -66.24 -51.71 -56.31
N ARG A 199 -65.96 -51.18 -57.50
CA ARG A 199 -64.86 -51.63 -58.36
C ARG A 199 -63.57 -51.70 -57.55
N TYR A 200 -62.88 -52.83 -57.68
CA TYR A 200 -61.59 -53.10 -57.08
C TYR A 200 -60.58 -52.01 -57.49
N LEU A 201 -60.05 -51.27 -56.53
CA LEU A 201 -58.91 -50.36 -56.75
C LEU A 201 -57.64 -51.14 -56.38
N PRO A 202 -56.74 -51.44 -57.34
CA PRO A 202 -55.45 -52.01 -57.01
C PRO A 202 -54.61 -50.96 -56.29
N ARG A 203 -54.26 -51.20 -55.02
CA ARG A 203 -53.20 -50.45 -54.36
C ARG A 203 -51.89 -50.82 -55.04
N GLN A 204 -51.27 -49.87 -55.73
CA GLN A 204 -49.88 -50.00 -56.17
C GLN A 204 -48.97 -49.73 -54.96
N TYR A 205 -48.06 -50.67 -54.72
CA TYR A 205 -47.00 -50.76 -53.70
C TYR A 205 -47.31 -51.45 -52.35
N PRO A 206 -46.44 -52.39 -51.93
CA PRO A 206 -46.63 -53.20 -50.73
C PRO A 206 -46.16 -52.43 -49.49
N LEU A 207 -47.00 -52.43 -48.45
CA LEU A 207 -46.52 -52.17 -47.10
C LEU A 207 -45.86 -53.46 -46.61
N GLU A 208 -44.53 -53.44 -46.49
CA GLU A 208 -43.80 -54.49 -45.79
C GLU A 208 -44.43 -54.72 -44.42
N GLY A 209 -44.83 -55.96 -44.16
CA GLY A 209 -45.21 -56.42 -42.82
C GLY A 209 -46.70 -56.55 -42.48
N TYR A 210 -47.65 -56.18 -43.36
CA TYR A 210 -49.07 -56.36 -43.06
C TYR A 210 -49.82 -57.19 -44.12
N SER A 211 -50.34 -58.35 -43.69
CA SER A 211 -51.19 -59.25 -44.46
C SER A 211 -52.58 -58.65 -44.70
N TRP A 212 -53.04 -58.60 -45.96
CA TRP A 212 -54.40 -58.20 -46.30
C TRP A 212 -55.26 -59.44 -46.61
N SER A 213 -56.46 -59.53 -46.01
CA SER A 213 -57.43 -60.59 -46.28
C SER A 213 -58.61 -60.07 -47.09
N CYS A 214 -58.95 -60.71 -48.22
CA CYS A 214 -59.98 -60.26 -49.17
C CYS A 214 -61.45 -60.55 -48.76
N CYS A 215 -61.78 -60.57 -47.47
CA CYS A 215 -63.17 -60.86 -47.04
C CYS A 215 -63.68 -59.79 -46.06
N CYS A 216 -64.62 -58.97 -46.51
CA CYS A 216 -65.46 -58.15 -45.66
C CYS A 216 -66.31 -59.03 -44.73
N LYS A 217 -66.37 -58.63 -43.45
CA LYS A 217 -66.94 -59.32 -42.26
C LYS A 217 -66.05 -60.41 -41.64
N ARG A 218 -65.18 -60.01 -40.70
CA ARG A 218 -64.67 -60.90 -39.64
C ARG A 218 -64.68 -60.19 -38.30
N ASP A 219 -65.21 -60.87 -37.29
CA ASP A 219 -64.89 -60.61 -35.90
C ASP A 219 -63.42 -60.99 -35.65
N ILE A 220 -62.73 -60.17 -34.84
CA ILE A 220 -61.29 -60.25 -34.54
C ILE A 220 -60.88 -61.63 -33.94
N SER A 221 -61.82 -62.44 -33.46
CA SER A 221 -61.59 -63.78 -32.91
C SER A 221 -61.57 -64.93 -33.94
N SER A 222 -61.70 -64.65 -35.24
CA SER A 222 -61.84 -65.69 -36.28
C SER A 222 -60.51 -66.15 -36.89
N ARG A 223 -60.27 -67.48 -36.98
CA ARG A 223 -59.06 -68.08 -37.60
C ARG A 223 -58.85 -67.68 -39.08
N PRO A 224 -57.60 -67.56 -39.57
CA PRO A 224 -57.29 -67.19 -40.96
C PRO A 224 -57.90 -68.14 -42.00
N CYS A 225 -58.35 -67.59 -43.14
CA CYS A 225 -58.94 -68.35 -44.25
C CYS A 225 -57.91 -69.32 -44.85
N LYS A 226 -58.29 -70.58 -45.04
CA LYS A 226 -57.43 -71.66 -45.58
C LYS A 226 -57.16 -71.58 -47.11
N PHE A 227 -57.40 -70.44 -47.76
CA PHE A 227 -57.13 -70.23 -49.19
C PHE A 227 -56.07 -69.16 -49.47
N ALA A 228 -55.00 -69.14 -48.66
CA ALA A 228 -53.77 -68.45 -49.00
C ALA A 228 -52.72 -69.50 -49.40
N GLY A 229 -52.68 -69.84 -50.69
CA GLY A 229 -51.62 -70.67 -51.23
C GLY A 229 -51.97 -71.30 -52.57
N ARG A 230 -51.39 -70.74 -53.64
CA ARG A 230 -50.67 -71.52 -54.66
C ARG A 230 -49.87 -70.56 -55.54
N HIS A 231 -48.56 -70.52 -55.32
CA HIS A 231 -47.61 -70.33 -56.41
C HIS A 231 -47.81 -71.51 -57.36
N VAL A 232 -47.95 -71.21 -58.65
CA VAL A 232 -47.68 -72.17 -59.71
C VAL A 232 -46.64 -71.49 -60.60
N GLU A 233 -45.43 -72.04 -60.56
CA GLU A 233 -44.35 -71.76 -61.50
C GLU A 233 -44.67 -72.34 -62.88
N ARG A 234 -44.25 -71.63 -63.93
CA ARG A 234 -43.64 -72.13 -65.19
C ARG A 234 -43.57 -70.98 -66.20
N GLU A 235 -42.61 -70.84 -67.10
CA GLU A 235 -41.21 -71.25 -67.37
C GLU A 235 -40.89 -70.55 -68.72
N THR A 236 -39.61 -70.32 -69.04
CA THR A 236 -39.03 -69.79 -70.32
C THR A 236 -39.22 -68.28 -70.60
N LEU A 237 -38.21 -67.46 -70.88
CA LEU A 237 -36.78 -67.60 -71.27
C LEU A 237 -35.89 -66.67 -70.43
#